data_AF-A0A0Q4ISF1-F1
#
_entry.id   AF-A0A0Q4ISF1-F1
#
_cell.length_a   1.000
_cell.length_b   1.000
_cell.length_c   1.000
_cell.angle_alpha   90.00
_cell.angle_beta   90.00
_cell.angle_gamma   90.00
#
_symmetry.space_group_name_H-M   'P 1'
#
loop_
_entity.id
_entity.type
_entity.pdbx_description
1 polymer ?
#
loop_
_entity_poly.entity_id
_entity_poly.type
_entity_poly.pdbx_seq_one_letter_code
_entity_poly.pdbx_strand_id
1 'polypeptide(L)'
;MALSQVGPATPVVTQMTGVAAPMAVSRQLLRSPRRLFLSGHSLMDHPFPEYLERLAASIDRPLLWDMQQLAGSSIKDRTMGQGARRWTGYAAGTNRNDQPIDVLSELQRAGSYGNQPYDTLIITEQHSLLDAVVRNDMIRYLRDFHDRMVEQNPQARTYVFEAWMTVADMDNPASWIAYERSATPIWRCVADRVNHDLAASGRADRLMTIPAGSALAALVEQALSPMSVPGLKGHNARATMATLFRDDVHLTETGTYFVALLTSAIMHGRAIHTPERPFGMREDTAQRLQQIAWNFTTDLGGLYRPMSSDACLAYLSDDFAPAYLAYQRDLQWRRNPGANIWLRWVRLRLSWPGLFRRRDASNPFHTDEPVVPIL
;
A
#
# COMPACT_ATOMS: atom_id res chain seq x y z
N MET A 1 65.10 -8.86 49.72
CA MET A 1 63.97 -8.24 50.46
C MET A 1 63.46 -7.07 49.64
N ALA A 2 62.15 -7.07 49.38
CA ALA A 2 61.26 -5.99 48.91
C ALA A 2 60.46 -6.44 47.68
N LEU A 3 59.25 -6.92 47.96
CA LEU A 3 58.19 -7.25 47.02
C LEU A 3 57.58 -5.93 46.49
N SER A 4 57.59 -5.72 45.17
CA SER A 4 56.80 -4.67 44.52
C SER A 4 55.47 -5.24 44.03
N GLN A 5 54.39 -4.55 44.41
CA GLN A 5 53.01 -4.90 44.14
C GLN A 5 52.66 -4.75 42.65
N VAL A 6 51.94 -5.73 42.11
CA VAL A 6 51.31 -5.69 40.78
C VAL A 6 49.87 -5.20 40.96
N GLY A 7 49.55 -4.01 40.44
CA GLY A 7 48.18 -3.49 40.35
C GLY A 7 47.44 -4.05 39.12
N PRO A 8 46.10 -4.14 39.14
CA PRO A 8 45.33 -4.72 38.04
C PRO A 8 45.24 -3.77 36.84
N ALA A 9 45.38 -4.35 35.65
CA ALA A 9 45.26 -3.65 34.37
C ALA A 9 43.81 -3.19 34.13
N THR A 10 43.63 -1.89 33.92
CA THR A 10 42.41 -1.30 33.35
C THR A 10 42.35 -1.54 31.84
N PRO A 11 41.22 -1.97 31.27
CA PRO A 11 41.10 -2.15 29.83
C PRO A 11 40.98 -0.80 29.13
N VAL A 12 41.78 -0.62 28.08
CA VAL A 12 41.69 0.49 27.13
C VAL A 12 40.43 0.28 26.29
N VAL A 13 39.42 1.13 26.49
CA VAL A 13 38.25 1.20 25.62
C VAL A 13 38.62 2.01 24.39
N THR A 14 38.84 1.33 23.27
CA THR A 14 38.94 1.94 21.95
C THR A 14 37.61 2.60 21.61
N GLN A 15 37.56 3.93 21.56
CA GLN A 15 36.40 4.66 21.06
C GLN A 15 36.21 4.33 19.58
N MET A 16 35.18 3.55 19.26
CA MET A 16 34.66 3.45 17.89
C MET A 16 33.88 4.72 17.59
N THR A 17 34.54 5.68 16.96
CA THR A 17 33.90 6.80 16.28
C THR A 17 33.09 6.28 15.10
N GLY A 18 31.79 6.56 15.07
CA GLY A 18 30.97 6.37 13.86
C GLY A 18 29.62 5.70 14.09
N VAL A 19 28.83 6.17 15.06
CA VAL A 19 27.38 5.95 14.99
C VAL A 19 26.82 7.04 14.07
N ALA A 20 26.45 6.66 12.85
CA ALA A 20 25.65 7.52 11.98
C ALA A 20 24.40 7.94 12.76
N ALA A 21 24.25 9.25 12.97
CA ALA A 21 23.06 9.83 13.55
C ALA A 21 21.82 9.33 12.75
N PRO A 22 20.68 9.06 13.41
CA PRO A 22 19.46 8.80 12.68
C PRO A 22 19.23 10.00 11.76
N MET A 23 19.08 9.73 10.46
CA MET A 23 18.83 10.77 9.46
C MET A 23 17.77 11.72 10.04
N ALA A 24 18.17 12.98 10.20
CA ALA A 24 17.25 14.06 10.51
C ALA A 24 16.08 13.94 9.53
N VAL A 25 14.94 13.58 10.10
CA VAL A 25 13.60 13.61 9.52
C VAL A 25 13.40 15.05 9.06
N SER A 26 13.83 15.36 7.84
CA SER A 26 13.88 16.71 7.29
C SER A 26 12.48 17.35 7.35
N ARG A 27 12.45 18.67 7.56
CA ARG A 27 11.26 19.54 7.62
C ARG A 27 10.21 19.34 6.50
N GLN A 28 10.50 18.54 5.47
CA GLN A 28 9.55 18.08 4.46
C GLN A 28 8.40 17.22 5.00
N LEU A 29 8.54 16.61 6.18
CA LEU A 29 7.46 15.84 6.84
C LEU A 29 6.36 16.68 7.51
N LEU A 30 6.48 18.01 7.51
CA LEU A 30 5.62 18.90 8.31
C LEU A 30 4.34 19.40 7.65
N ARG A 31 4.10 19.14 6.36
CA ARG A 31 2.83 19.52 5.71
C ARG A 31 1.88 18.33 5.68
N SER A 32 0.83 18.36 6.48
CA SER A 32 -0.26 17.39 6.29
C SER A 32 -0.92 17.62 4.93
N PRO A 33 -1.40 16.55 4.28
CA PRO A 33 -2.19 16.67 3.06
C PRO A 33 -3.37 17.63 3.23
N ARG A 34 -3.59 18.47 2.23
CA ARG A 34 -4.78 19.35 2.15
C ARG A 34 -5.56 19.13 0.86
N ARG A 35 -4.90 18.61 -0.19
CA ARG A 35 -5.48 18.39 -1.51
C ARG A 35 -5.06 17.02 -2.03
N LEU A 36 -5.98 16.07 -1.95
CA LEU A 36 -5.75 14.67 -2.28
C LEU A 36 -6.33 14.33 -3.65
N PHE A 37 -5.54 13.72 -4.52
CA PHE A 37 -6.04 12.99 -5.67
C PHE A 37 -5.97 11.50 -5.40
N LEU A 38 -7.09 10.80 -5.51
CA LEU A 38 -7.13 9.34 -5.43
C LEU A 38 -7.19 8.73 -6.82
N SER A 39 -6.49 7.64 -7.04
CA SER A 39 -6.45 6.98 -8.33
C SER A 39 -6.56 5.48 -8.10
N GLY A 40 -7.72 4.88 -8.36
CA GLY A 40 -7.95 3.49 -8.01
C GLY A 40 -9.12 2.79 -8.68
N HIS A 41 -9.58 1.74 -7.99
CA HIS A 41 -10.71 0.88 -8.35
C HIS A 41 -11.62 0.70 -7.12
N SER A 42 -12.56 -0.25 -7.17
CA SER A 42 -13.61 -0.51 -6.17
C SER A 42 -13.15 -0.67 -4.70
N LEU A 43 -11.86 -0.86 -4.41
CA LEU A 43 -11.34 -1.01 -3.04
C LEU A 43 -10.98 0.33 -2.38
N MET A 44 -10.90 1.41 -3.17
CA MET A 44 -10.71 2.79 -2.71
C MET A 44 -11.91 3.68 -3.06
N ASP A 45 -13.02 3.05 -3.47
CA ASP A 45 -14.23 3.73 -3.90
C ASP A 45 -15.01 4.30 -2.71
N HIS A 46 -16.08 5.04 -2.99
CA HIS A 46 -17.03 5.50 -1.98
C HIS A 46 -17.44 4.34 -1.03
N PRO A 47 -17.45 4.53 0.31
CA PRO A 47 -17.26 5.79 1.03
C PRO A 47 -15.83 6.05 1.57
N PHE A 48 -14.78 5.41 1.02
CA PHE A 48 -13.42 5.55 1.55
C PHE A 48 -12.91 7.01 1.56
N PRO A 49 -12.95 7.76 0.45
CA PRO A 49 -12.50 9.16 0.46
C PRO A 49 -13.31 10.06 1.39
N GLU A 50 -14.61 9.82 1.54
CA GLU A 50 -15.49 10.56 2.47
C GLU A 50 -15.09 10.34 3.93
N TYR A 51 -14.64 9.13 4.28
CA TYR A 51 -14.08 8.91 5.60
C TYR A 51 -12.78 9.70 5.79
N LEU A 52 -11.89 9.75 4.79
CA LEU A 52 -10.68 10.57 4.88
C LEU A 52 -11.00 12.06 5.09
N GLU A 53 -11.98 12.59 4.35
CA GLU A 53 -12.45 13.97 4.49
C GLU A 53 -12.99 14.27 5.90
N ARG A 54 -13.90 13.43 6.41
CA ARG A 54 -14.47 13.59 7.77
C ARG A 54 -13.43 13.44 8.87
N LEU A 55 -12.56 12.44 8.77
CA LEU A 55 -11.50 12.22 9.76
C LEU A 55 -10.53 13.41 9.80
N ALA A 56 -10.13 13.92 8.63
CA ALA A 56 -9.25 15.07 8.53
C ALA A 56 -9.92 16.36 9.06
N ALA A 57 -11.20 16.58 8.77
CA ALA A 57 -11.99 17.68 9.34
C ALA A 57 -12.07 17.60 10.88
N SER A 58 -12.25 16.39 11.44
CA SER A 58 -12.35 16.20 12.89
C SER A 58 -11.08 16.50 13.69
N ILE A 59 -9.95 16.69 13.01
CA ILE A 59 -8.67 17.10 13.60
C ILE A 59 -8.21 18.48 13.11
N ASP A 60 -9.15 19.32 12.68
CA ASP A 60 -8.94 20.68 12.17
C ASP A 60 -7.99 20.75 10.96
N ARG A 61 -8.03 19.72 10.10
CA ARG A 61 -7.24 19.63 8.86
C ARG A 61 -8.13 19.29 7.68
N PRO A 62 -9.05 20.19 7.26
CA PRO A 62 -9.97 19.90 6.17
C PRO A 62 -9.20 19.48 4.90
N LEU A 63 -9.71 18.42 4.28
CA LEU A 63 -9.13 17.77 3.11
C LEU A 63 -10.04 18.00 1.91
N LEU A 64 -9.52 18.66 0.88
CA LEU A 64 -10.15 18.65 -0.44
C LEU A 64 -9.66 17.42 -1.19
N TRP A 65 -10.57 16.76 -1.90
CA TRP A 65 -10.20 15.61 -2.69
C TRP A 65 -10.98 15.54 -4.00
N ASP A 66 -10.39 14.84 -4.95
CA ASP A 66 -11.06 14.28 -6.13
C ASP A 66 -10.44 12.92 -6.45
N MET A 67 -11.01 12.18 -7.40
CA MET A 67 -10.54 10.84 -7.71
C MET A 67 -10.62 10.48 -9.19
N GLN A 68 -9.89 9.45 -9.58
CA GLN A 68 -10.17 8.66 -10.76
C GLN A 68 -10.54 7.27 -10.30
N GLN A 69 -11.84 6.97 -10.39
CA GLN A 69 -12.38 5.66 -10.10
C GLN A 69 -12.66 4.89 -11.38
N LEU A 70 -12.01 3.74 -11.57
CA LEU A 70 -12.35 2.79 -12.63
C LEU A 70 -12.41 1.36 -12.07
N ALA A 71 -13.62 0.79 -12.04
CA ALA A 71 -13.88 -0.52 -11.44
C ALA A 71 -12.96 -1.62 -12.01
N GLY A 72 -12.36 -2.42 -11.11
CA GLY A 72 -11.46 -3.52 -11.46
C GLY A 72 -10.18 -3.15 -12.21
N SER A 73 -9.89 -1.87 -12.41
CA SER A 73 -8.82 -1.42 -13.30
C SER A 73 -7.43 -1.55 -12.71
N SER A 74 -6.45 -1.72 -13.58
CA SER A 74 -5.04 -1.53 -13.25
C SER A 74 -4.60 -0.08 -13.38
N ILE A 75 -3.41 0.26 -12.87
CA ILE A 75 -2.81 1.56 -13.17
C ILE A 75 -2.64 1.73 -14.68
N LYS A 76 -2.20 0.67 -15.38
CA LYS A 76 -2.11 0.63 -16.84
C LYS A 76 -3.43 0.95 -17.51
N ASP A 77 -4.54 0.36 -17.09
CA ASP A 77 -5.86 0.64 -17.68
C ASP A 77 -6.24 2.11 -17.51
N ARG A 78 -5.98 2.67 -16.32
CA ARG A 78 -6.22 4.09 -15.99
C ARG A 78 -5.23 5.07 -16.60
N THR A 79 -4.25 4.55 -17.33
CA THR A 79 -3.22 5.32 -18.04
C THR A 79 -3.38 5.15 -19.55
N MET A 80 -3.15 3.93 -20.05
CA MET A 80 -3.14 3.58 -21.48
C MET A 80 -4.54 3.38 -22.05
N GLY A 81 -5.50 2.98 -21.23
CA GLY A 81 -6.78 2.46 -21.68
C GLY A 81 -6.69 1.00 -22.12
N GLN A 82 -7.85 0.38 -22.35
CA GLN A 82 -7.99 -1.02 -22.76
C GLN A 82 -8.08 -1.20 -24.29
N GLY A 83 -8.21 -0.10 -25.03
CA GLY A 83 -8.38 -0.10 -26.49
C GLY A 83 -7.07 0.03 -27.27
N ALA A 84 -7.17 0.01 -28.60
CA ALA A 84 -6.01 0.18 -29.50
C ALA A 84 -5.38 1.58 -29.40
N ARG A 85 -6.18 2.60 -29.08
CA ARG A 85 -5.70 3.97 -28.89
C ARG A 85 -5.07 4.10 -27.49
N ARG A 86 -3.77 4.35 -27.50
CA ARG A 86 -2.96 4.57 -26.28
C ARG A 86 -3.35 5.87 -25.57
N TRP A 87 -3.05 5.93 -24.28
CA TRP A 87 -3.23 7.10 -23.40
C TRP A 87 -4.67 7.55 -23.19
N THR A 88 -5.64 6.70 -23.55
CA THR A 88 -7.06 7.01 -23.35
C THR A 88 -7.53 6.75 -21.93
N GLY A 89 -6.74 6.01 -21.13
CA GLY A 89 -7.06 5.66 -19.75
C GLY A 89 -7.15 6.86 -18.81
N TYR A 90 -6.39 7.93 -19.08
CA TYR A 90 -6.49 9.16 -18.29
C TYR A 90 -7.86 9.83 -18.37
N ALA A 91 -8.62 9.58 -19.44
CA ALA A 91 -9.99 10.06 -19.60
C ALA A 91 -11.04 8.99 -19.24
N ALA A 92 -10.61 7.91 -18.57
CA ALA A 92 -11.48 6.82 -18.14
C ALA A 92 -11.75 6.88 -16.64
N GLY A 93 -12.95 6.42 -16.27
CA GLY A 93 -13.41 6.40 -14.89
C GLY A 93 -14.22 7.63 -14.51
N THR A 94 -14.48 7.77 -13.23
CA THR A 94 -15.28 8.85 -12.66
C THR A 94 -14.55 9.62 -11.57
N ASN A 95 -14.99 10.87 -11.38
CA ASN A 95 -14.57 11.75 -10.30
C ASN A 95 -15.40 11.53 -9.03
N ARG A 96 -15.16 12.34 -8.00
CA ARG A 96 -15.86 12.23 -6.70
C ARG A 96 -17.40 12.37 -6.75
N ASN A 97 -17.94 12.87 -7.86
CA ASN A 97 -19.37 13.07 -8.06
C ASN A 97 -19.94 12.08 -9.08
N ASP A 98 -19.24 10.97 -9.33
CA ASP A 98 -19.57 9.96 -10.34
C ASP A 98 -19.63 10.52 -11.78
N GLN A 99 -18.96 11.64 -12.05
CA GLN A 99 -18.91 12.24 -13.39
C GLN A 99 -17.65 11.79 -14.13
N PRO A 100 -17.67 11.68 -15.47
CA PRO A 100 -16.46 11.38 -16.24
C PRO A 100 -15.31 12.33 -15.90
N ILE A 101 -14.10 11.79 -15.77
CA ILE A 101 -12.89 12.56 -15.47
C ILE A 101 -11.90 12.52 -16.63
N ASP A 102 -11.22 13.64 -16.86
CA ASP A 102 -9.94 13.69 -17.58
C ASP A 102 -8.87 14.08 -16.57
N VAL A 103 -8.08 13.09 -16.14
CA VAL A 103 -7.06 13.25 -15.11
C VAL A 103 -6.01 14.28 -15.51
N LEU A 104 -5.60 14.32 -16.78
CA LEU A 104 -4.56 15.27 -17.20
C LEU A 104 -5.07 16.70 -17.11
N SER A 105 -6.29 16.93 -17.59
CA SER A 105 -6.96 18.22 -17.44
C SER A 105 -7.19 18.60 -15.97
N GLU A 106 -7.59 17.64 -15.13
CA GLU A 106 -7.87 17.84 -13.70
C GLU A 106 -6.60 18.23 -12.92
N LEU A 107 -5.48 17.55 -13.17
CA LEU A 107 -4.19 17.87 -12.54
C LEU A 107 -3.69 19.26 -12.97
N GLN A 108 -3.81 19.61 -14.25
CA GLN A 108 -3.36 20.92 -14.79
C GLN A 108 -4.20 22.10 -14.29
N ARG A 109 -5.52 21.92 -14.12
CA ARG A 109 -6.42 22.96 -13.62
C ARG A 109 -6.27 23.22 -12.12
N ALA A 110 -5.32 22.54 -11.48
CA ALA A 110 -4.98 22.74 -10.09
C ALA A 110 -6.19 22.45 -9.17
N GLY A 111 -6.84 21.33 -9.45
CA GLY A 111 -7.98 20.81 -8.71
C GLY A 111 -9.30 21.55 -9.01
N SER A 112 -10.38 20.81 -9.20
CA SER A 112 -11.76 21.31 -9.37
C SER A 112 -12.28 22.26 -8.25
N TYR A 113 -11.45 22.60 -7.25
CA TYR A 113 -11.84 23.25 -5.99
C TYR A 113 -10.92 24.40 -5.53
N GLY A 114 -10.16 25.03 -6.43
CA GLY A 114 -9.58 26.35 -6.13
C GLY A 114 -8.16 26.59 -6.64
N ASN A 115 -7.89 26.22 -7.90
CA ASN A 115 -6.70 26.61 -8.67
C ASN A 115 -5.35 26.41 -7.96
N GLN A 116 -5.21 25.42 -7.04
CA GLN A 116 -3.89 25.00 -6.54
C GLN A 116 -3.75 23.48 -6.64
N PRO A 117 -2.58 23.02 -7.10
CA PRO A 117 -2.40 21.63 -7.45
C PRO A 117 -2.55 20.72 -6.24
N TYR A 118 -2.89 19.47 -6.51
CA TYR A 118 -2.91 18.42 -5.50
C TYR A 118 -1.53 18.30 -4.83
N ASP A 119 -1.53 18.10 -3.51
CA ASP A 119 -0.31 17.90 -2.72
C ASP A 119 -0.06 16.44 -2.38
N THR A 120 -1.05 15.58 -2.61
CA THR A 120 -0.99 14.17 -2.29
C THR A 120 -1.69 13.35 -3.38
N LEU A 121 -1.03 12.29 -3.83
CA LEU A 121 -1.60 11.20 -4.62
C LEU A 121 -1.70 9.96 -3.74
N ILE A 122 -2.87 9.32 -3.68
CA ILE A 122 -2.99 7.93 -3.23
C ILE A 122 -3.39 7.10 -4.45
N ILE A 123 -2.57 6.11 -4.78
CA ILE A 123 -2.77 5.27 -5.96
C ILE A 123 -2.62 3.80 -5.60
N THR A 124 -3.57 2.97 -6.03
CA THR A 124 -3.50 1.50 -5.90
C THR A 124 -3.30 0.85 -7.26
N GLU A 125 -2.74 -0.36 -7.25
CA GLU A 125 -2.84 -1.31 -8.35
C GLU A 125 -3.95 -2.34 -8.07
N GLN A 126 -4.35 -3.14 -9.07
CA GLN A 126 -5.21 -4.30 -8.85
C GLN A 126 -4.67 -5.20 -7.72
N HIS A 127 -5.59 -5.86 -7.02
CA HIS A 127 -5.27 -6.72 -5.87
C HIS A 127 -4.39 -7.95 -6.17
N SER A 128 -4.13 -8.27 -7.45
CA SER A 128 -3.31 -9.42 -7.86
C SER A 128 -1.84 -9.04 -8.06
N LEU A 129 -1.11 -8.77 -6.97
CA LEU A 129 0.19 -8.08 -6.98
C LEU A 129 1.20 -8.56 -8.04
N LEU A 130 1.56 -9.86 -8.07
CA LEU A 130 2.59 -10.32 -9.02
C LEU A 130 2.11 -10.36 -10.48
N ASP A 131 0.84 -10.69 -10.72
CA ASP A 131 0.31 -10.57 -12.08
C ASP A 131 0.29 -9.09 -12.52
N ALA A 132 -0.01 -8.16 -11.62
CA ALA A 132 0.03 -6.74 -11.94
C ALA A 132 1.45 -6.24 -12.23
N VAL A 133 2.44 -6.62 -11.43
CA VAL A 133 3.84 -6.27 -11.68
C VAL A 133 4.34 -6.85 -13.01
N VAL A 134 4.07 -8.12 -13.29
CA VAL A 134 4.61 -8.82 -14.47
C VAL A 134 3.86 -8.48 -15.76
N ARG A 135 2.53 -8.33 -15.71
CA ARG A 135 1.69 -8.19 -16.92
C ARG A 135 1.18 -6.78 -17.15
N ASN A 136 0.92 -6.04 -16.08
CA ASN A 136 0.38 -4.69 -16.17
C ASN A 136 1.48 -3.64 -16.03
N ASP A 137 2.73 -4.04 -15.80
CA ASP A 137 3.88 -3.13 -15.79
C ASP A 137 3.69 -1.99 -14.77
N MET A 138 3.19 -2.41 -13.60
CA MET A 138 2.81 -1.54 -12.48
C MET A 138 3.86 -0.48 -12.17
N ILE A 139 5.16 -0.85 -12.13
CA ILE A 139 6.26 0.04 -11.75
C ILE A 139 6.36 1.23 -12.72
N ARG A 140 6.24 0.97 -14.03
CA ARG A 140 6.38 2.00 -15.06
C ARG A 140 5.20 2.97 -15.06
N TYR A 141 3.97 2.45 -14.97
CA TYR A 141 2.78 3.33 -14.94
C TYR A 141 2.59 4.04 -13.60
N LEU A 142 3.04 3.43 -12.50
CA LEU A 142 3.12 4.13 -11.21
C LEU A 142 4.09 5.31 -11.28
N ARG A 143 5.26 5.12 -11.91
CA ARG A 143 6.21 6.21 -12.15
C ARG A 143 5.60 7.32 -13.03
N ASP A 144 4.91 6.96 -14.11
CA ASP A 144 4.24 7.93 -14.99
C ASP A 144 3.20 8.79 -14.24
N PHE A 145 2.35 8.15 -13.42
CA PHE A 145 1.38 8.87 -12.57
C PHE A 145 2.05 9.81 -11.57
N HIS A 146 3.13 9.34 -10.93
CA HIS A 146 3.90 10.15 -9.99
C HIS A 146 4.53 11.36 -10.69
N ASP A 147 5.10 11.19 -11.88
CA ASP A 147 5.72 12.27 -12.64
C ASP A 147 4.71 13.35 -13.03
N ARG A 148 3.49 12.98 -13.44
CA ARG A 148 2.40 13.92 -13.73
C ARG A 148 1.97 14.73 -12.52
N MET A 149 1.92 14.10 -11.34
CA MET A 149 1.61 14.80 -10.10
C MET A 149 2.70 15.82 -9.74
N VAL A 150 3.97 15.39 -9.84
CA VAL A 150 5.11 16.23 -9.47
C VAL A 150 5.34 17.37 -10.47
N GLU A 151 5.00 17.17 -11.75
CA GLU A 151 5.03 18.23 -12.77
C GLU A 151 4.14 19.42 -12.37
N GLN A 152 2.96 19.15 -11.78
CA GLN A 152 2.05 20.19 -11.32
C GLN A 152 2.42 20.70 -9.91
N ASN A 153 3.00 19.85 -9.06
CA ASN A 153 3.45 20.22 -7.73
C ASN A 153 4.73 19.48 -7.33
N PRO A 154 5.91 20.14 -7.40
CA PRO A 154 7.20 19.54 -7.04
C PRO A 154 7.32 19.05 -5.59
N GLN A 155 6.37 19.43 -4.72
CA GLN A 155 6.30 18.99 -3.33
C GLN A 155 5.24 17.92 -3.08
N ALA A 156 4.56 17.44 -4.14
CA ALA A 156 3.54 16.41 -4.01
C ALA A 156 4.12 15.11 -3.45
N ARG A 157 3.34 14.44 -2.60
CA ARG A 157 3.67 13.12 -2.08
C ARG A 157 2.83 12.07 -2.78
N THR A 158 3.42 10.90 -3.02
CA THR A 158 2.69 9.76 -3.57
C THR A 158 2.71 8.62 -2.57
N TYR A 159 1.53 8.10 -2.26
CA TYR A 159 1.34 6.89 -1.49
C TYR A 159 0.85 5.77 -2.41
N VAL A 160 1.60 4.68 -2.45
CA VAL A 160 1.16 3.42 -3.04
C VAL A 160 0.28 2.71 -2.02
N PHE A 161 -1.00 2.60 -2.32
CA PHE A 161 -1.97 1.93 -1.49
C PHE A 161 -1.89 0.41 -1.73
N GLU A 162 -1.56 -0.34 -0.69
CA GLU A 162 -1.52 -1.80 -0.69
C GLU A 162 -2.94 -2.36 -0.71
N ALA A 163 -3.43 -2.70 -1.89
CA ALA A 163 -4.64 -3.51 -2.01
C ALA A 163 -4.43 -4.91 -1.44
N TRP A 164 -5.49 -5.47 -0.88
CA TRP A 164 -5.52 -6.84 -0.38
C TRP A 164 -6.15 -7.80 -1.38
N MET A 165 -5.73 -9.05 -1.34
CA MET A 165 -6.25 -10.14 -2.14
C MET A 165 -7.67 -10.53 -1.71
N THR A 166 -8.41 -11.16 -2.62
CA THR A 166 -9.62 -11.90 -2.27
C THR A 166 -9.36 -12.92 -1.15
N VAL A 167 -10.22 -12.94 -0.14
CA VAL A 167 -10.25 -13.95 0.93
C VAL A 167 -10.76 -15.28 0.36
N ALA A 168 -9.86 -16.26 0.20
CA ALA A 168 -10.20 -17.54 -0.42
C ALA A 168 -11.17 -18.39 0.42
N ASP A 169 -11.18 -18.19 1.74
CA ASP A 169 -12.01 -18.92 2.68
C ASP A 169 -12.45 -18.01 3.85
N MET A 170 -13.70 -17.55 3.80
CA MET A 170 -14.28 -16.68 4.82
C MET A 170 -14.56 -17.41 6.15
N ASP A 171 -14.60 -18.74 6.15
CA ASP A 171 -14.73 -19.54 7.37
C ASP A 171 -13.38 -19.79 8.04
N ASN A 172 -12.28 -19.69 7.28
CA ASN A 172 -10.92 -19.83 7.78
C ASN A 172 -9.93 -18.91 7.04
N PRO A 173 -9.80 -17.63 7.42
CA PRO A 173 -8.98 -16.66 6.71
C PRO A 173 -7.48 -16.75 7.03
N ALA A 174 -7.02 -17.80 7.71
CA ALA A 174 -5.61 -17.92 8.14
C ALA A 174 -4.62 -17.87 6.96
N SER A 175 -4.94 -18.50 5.83
CA SER A 175 -4.10 -18.46 4.63
C SER A 175 -4.08 -17.06 3.99
N TRP A 176 -5.19 -16.33 4.05
CA TRP A 176 -5.27 -14.95 3.58
C TRP A 176 -4.43 -14.01 4.46
N ILE A 177 -4.54 -14.12 5.79
CA ILE A 177 -3.71 -13.37 6.74
C ILE A 177 -2.21 -13.60 6.46
N ALA A 178 -1.81 -14.86 6.26
CA ALA A 178 -0.42 -15.21 5.93
C ALA A 178 0.03 -14.62 4.59
N TYR A 179 -0.83 -14.68 3.56
CA TYR A 179 -0.56 -14.08 2.26
C TYR A 179 -0.34 -12.56 2.38
N GLU A 180 -1.25 -11.83 3.01
CA GLU A 180 -1.15 -10.36 3.12
C GLU A 180 0.13 -9.94 3.84
N ARG A 181 0.48 -10.63 4.94
CA ARG A 181 1.76 -10.42 5.63
C ARG A 181 2.98 -10.63 4.73
N SER A 182 2.93 -11.61 3.85
CA SER A 182 4.01 -11.87 2.89
C SER A 182 4.02 -10.91 1.69
N ALA A 183 2.89 -10.27 1.38
CA ALA A 183 2.77 -9.36 0.24
C ALA A 183 3.28 -7.95 0.55
N THR A 184 3.12 -7.48 1.78
CA THR A 184 3.54 -6.12 2.21
C THR A 184 4.99 -5.76 1.86
N PRO A 185 6.01 -6.63 2.08
CA PRO A 185 7.37 -6.32 1.67
C PRO A 185 7.52 -6.06 0.17
N ILE A 186 6.71 -6.70 -0.68
CA ILE A 186 6.77 -6.53 -2.14
C ILE A 186 6.09 -5.24 -2.60
N TRP A 187 4.98 -4.83 -1.99
CA TRP A 187 4.40 -3.49 -2.23
C TRP A 187 5.42 -2.39 -1.94
N ARG A 188 6.20 -2.57 -0.88
CA ARG A 188 7.34 -1.69 -0.58
C ARG A 188 8.43 -1.78 -1.65
N CYS A 189 8.86 -2.97 -2.06
CA CYS A 189 9.85 -3.12 -3.12
C CYS A 189 9.43 -2.41 -4.42
N VAL A 190 8.14 -2.36 -4.74
CA VAL A 190 7.63 -1.59 -5.89
C VAL A 190 7.87 -0.09 -5.70
N ALA A 191 7.51 0.49 -4.55
CA ALA A 191 7.78 1.89 -4.25
C ALA A 191 9.29 2.19 -4.23
N ASP A 192 10.09 1.32 -3.60
CA ASP A 192 11.55 1.46 -3.51
C ASP A 192 12.22 1.35 -4.88
N ARG A 193 11.69 0.53 -5.79
CA ARG A 193 12.16 0.46 -7.19
C ARG A 193 11.94 1.77 -7.95
N VAL A 194 10.79 2.42 -7.76
CA VAL A 194 10.53 3.76 -8.33
C VAL A 194 11.43 4.81 -7.69
N ASN A 195 11.57 4.77 -6.36
CA ASN A 195 12.45 5.67 -5.60
C ASN A 195 13.93 5.56 -6.01
N HIS A 196 14.40 4.35 -6.33
CA HIS A 196 15.73 4.12 -6.88
C HIS A 196 15.95 4.92 -8.16
N ASP A 197 15.00 4.89 -9.11
CA ASP A 197 15.13 5.63 -10.36
C ASP A 197 15.03 7.14 -10.18
N LEU A 198 14.17 7.59 -9.27
CA LEU A 198 14.10 9.00 -8.90
C LEU A 198 15.45 9.47 -8.36
N ALA A 199 16.08 8.70 -7.46
CA ALA A 199 17.40 9.00 -6.94
C ALA A 199 18.49 9.00 -8.04
N ALA A 200 18.47 8.00 -8.93
CA ALA A 200 19.39 7.91 -10.06
C ALA A 200 19.23 9.09 -11.04
N SER A 201 18.02 9.67 -11.11
CA SER A 201 17.71 10.87 -11.92
C SER A 201 17.95 12.20 -11.17
N GLY A 202 18.58 12.16 -9.99
CA GLY A 202 18.86 13.36 -9.18
C GLY A 202 17.65 13.97 -8.48
N ARG A 203 16.49 13.28 -8.47
CA ARG A 203 15.26 13.74 -7.82
C ARG A 203 15.26 13.41 -6.33
N ALA A 204 14.57 14.25 -5.54
CA ALA A 204 14.49 14.14 -4.08
C ALA A 204 13.12 13.68 -3.57
N ASP A 205 12.06 13.82 -4.38
CA ASP A 205 10.73 13.30 -4.11
C ASP A 205 10.70 11.77 -4.05
N ARG A 206 9.82 11.21 -3.21
CA ARG A 206 9.77 9.77 -2.93
C ARG A 206 8.33 9.29 -2.77
N LEU A 207 8.11 8.05 -3.14
CA LEU A 207 6.90 7.28 -2.89
C LEU A 207 6.99 6.62 -1.51
N MET A 208 5.85 6.56 -0.83
CA MET A 208 5.64 5.80 0.41
C MET A 208 4.53 4.76 0.19
N THR A 209 4.36 3.81 1.10
CA THR A 209 3.26 2.84 1.04
C THR A 209 2.23 3.08 2.14
N ILE A 210 0.96 2.80 1.84
CA ILE A 210 -0.11 2.62 2.83
C ILE A 210 -0.40 1.11 2.89
N PRO A 211 0.03 0.40 3.93
CA PRO A 211 -0.06 -1.07 4.04
C PRO A 211 -1.47 -1.54 4.46
N ALA A 212 -2.49 -1.21 3.66
CA ALA A 212 -3.88 -1.50 4.02
C ALA A 212 -4.18 -3.00 4.12
N GLY A 213 -3.62 -3.84 3.24
CA GLY A 213 -3.80 -5.29 3.29
C GLY A 213 -3.27 -5.94 4.57
N SER A 214 -2.02 -5.70 4.95
CA SER A 214 -1.49 -6.21 6.22
C SER A 214 -2.16 -5.61 7.46
N ALA A 215 -2.58 -4.35 7.43
CA ALA A 215 -3.35 -3.76 8.51
C ALA A 215 -4.71 -4.45 8.69
N LEU A 216 -5.41 -4.74 7.58
CA LEU A 216 -6.64 -5.52 7.60
C LEU A 216 -6.40 -6.94 8.11
N ALA A 217 -5.31 -7.59 7.70
CA ALA A 217 -4.94 -8.91 8.21
C ALA A 217 -4.72 -8.90 9.73
N ALA A 218 -4.08 -7.85 10.27
CA ALA A 218 -3.92 -7.68 11.71
C ALA A 218 -5.25 -7.43 12.42
N LEU A 219 -6.16 -6.65 11.84
CA LEU A 219 -7.50 -6.45 12.39
C LEU A 219 -8.32 -7.74 12.39
N VAL A 220 -8.30 -8.51 11.30
CA VAL A 220 -9.00 -9.79 11.18
C VAL A 220 -8.50 -10.78 12.24
N GLU A 221 -7.17 -10.89 12.42
CA GLU A 221 -6.59 -11.76 13.45
C GLU A 221 -7.08 -11.35 14.86
N GLN A 222 -7.10 -10.06 15.17
CA GLN A 222 -7.65 -9.57 16.44
C GLN A 222 -9.15 -9.85 16.58
N ALA A 223 -9.94 -9.62 15.52
CA ALA A 223 -11.38 -9.85 15.53
C ALA A 223 -11.73 -11.34 15.75
N LEU A 224 -10.91 -12.25 15.25
CA LEU A 224 -11.08 -13.70 15.43
C LEU A 224 -10.57 -14.21 16.77
N SER A 225 -9.71 -13.46 17.45
CA SER A 225 -9.16 -13.84 18.75
C SER A 225 -10.24 -14.00 19.86
N PRO A 226 -9.91 -14.65 20.99
CA PRO A 226 -10.79 -14.69 22.15
C PRO A 226 -11.09 -13.30 22.73
N MET A 227 -10.09 -12.41 22.75
CA MET A 227 -10.22 -11.01 23.18
C MET A 227 -10.46 -10.09 21.97
N SER A 228 -11.56 -10.36 21.28
CA SER A 228 -11.94 -9.67 20.04
C SER A 228 -12.19 -8.17 20.23
N VAL A 229 -12.22 -7.45 19.12
CA VAL A 229 -12.66 -6.06 19.07
C VAL A 229 -14.15 -6.00 19.42
N PRO A 230 -14.58 -5.13 20.35
CA PRO A 230 -15.99 -4.99 20.69
C PRO A 230 -16.84 -4.75 19.44
N GLY A 231 -17.96 -5.47 19.33
CA GLY A 231 -18.88 -5.35 18.20
C GLY A 231 -18.48 -6.08 16.91
N LEU A 232 -17.25 -6.62 16.79
CA LEU A 232 -16.83 -7.37 15.60
C LEU A 232 -16.98 -8.88 15.74
N LYS A 233 -17.00 -9.41 16.98
CA LYS A 233 -17.10 -10.85 17.20
C LYS A 233 -18.47 -11.39 16.76
N GLY A 234 -18.46 -12.22 15.73
CA GLY A 234 -19.62 -13.02 15.32
C GLY A 234 -19.70 -14.36 16.07
N HIS A 235 -20.80 -15.08 15.83
CA HIS A 235 -21.01 -16.43 16.38
C HIS A 235 -20.09 -17.50 15.78
N ASN A 236 -19.43 -17.20 14.66
CA ASN A 236 -18.37 -18.00 14.04
C ASN A 236 -17.40 -17.08 13.26
N ALA A 237 -16.39 -17.67 12.62
CA ALA A 237 -15.40 -16.93 11.84
C ALA A 237 -16.03 -16.16 10.67
N ARG A 238 -16.90 -16.79 9.89
CA ARG A 238 -17.61 -16.14 8.77
C ARG A 238 -18.45 -14.95 9.20
N ALA A 239 -19.19 -15.07 10.30
CA ALA A 239 -19.98 -13.97 10.86
C ALA A 239 -19.08 -12.83 11.36
N THR A 240 -17.90 -13.15 11.91
CA THR A 240 -16.88 -12.14 12.28
C THR A 240 -16.35 -11.44 11.03
N MET A 241 -15.97 -12.20 10.00
CA MET A 241 -15.48 -11.67 8.72
C MET A 241 -16.54 -10.79 8.03
N ALA A 242 -17.81 -11.16 8.09
CA ALA A 242 -18.93 -10.40 7.53
C ALA A 242 -19.14 -9.02 8.19
N THR A 243 -18.53 -8.77 9.36
CA THR A 243 -18.51 -7.41 9.96
C THR A 243 -17.54 -6.47 9.25
N LEU A 244 -16.52 -7.02 8.56
CA LEU A 244 -15.44 -6.27 7.91
C LEU A 244 -15.52 -6.32 6.38
N PHE A 245 -15.98 -7.44 5.82
CA PHE A 245 -16.12 -7.66 4.38
C PHE A 245 -17.58 -7.92 4.01
N ARG A 246 -18.06 -7.23 2.97
CA ARG A 246 -19.43 -7.43 2.43
C ARG A 246 -19.50 -8.65 1.50
N ASP A 247 -18.40 -8.97 0.86
CA ASP A 247 -18.17 -10.17 0.07
C ASP A 247 -16.76 -10.72 0.36
N ASP A 248 -16.11 -11.41 -0.57
CA ASP A 248 -14.79 -11.98 -0.36
C ASP A 248 -13.63 -11.01 -0.66
N VAL A 249 -13.89 -9.76 -1.05
CA VAL A 249 -12.85 -8.76 -1.34
C VAL A 249 -13.23 -7.34 -0.98
N HIS A 250 -14.49 -6.95 -1.05
CA HIS A 250 -14.94 -5.61 -0.73
C HIS A 250 -15.30 -5.47 0.76
N LEU A 251 -15.03 -4.30 1.31
CA LEU A 251 -15.26 -4.01 2.71
C LEU A 251 -16.71 -3.57 2.99
N THR A 252 -17.13 -3.78 4.25
CA THR A 252 -18.27 -3.08 4.85
C THR A 252 -17.89 -1.64 5.20
N GLU A 253 -18.82 -0.85 5.71
CA GLU A 253 -18.50 0.48 6.25
C GLU A 253 -17.47 0.41 7.38
N THR A 254 -17.54 -0.61 8.25
CA THR A 254 -16.58 -0.82 9.33
C THR A 254 -15.18 -1.09 8.81
N GLY A 255 -15.04 -2.00 7.83
CA GLY A 255 -13.74 -2.27 7.21
C GLY A 255 -13.18 -1.03 6.51
N THR A 256 -14.02 -0.34 5.75
CA THR A 256 -13.65 0.89 5.02
C THR A 256 -13.20 2.00 5.99
N TYR A 257 -13.92 2.18 7.10
CA TYR A 257 -13.56 3.13 8.15
C TYR A 257 -12.22 2.81 8.78
N PHE A 258 -11.92 1.54 9.06
CA PHE A 258 -10.62 1.13 9.59
C PHE A 258 -9.47 1.46 8.63
N VAL A 259 -9.64 1.18 7.34
CA VAL A 259 -8.64 1.51 6.31
C VAL A 259 -8.46 3.03 6.18
N ALA A 260 -9.55 3.80 6.31
CA ALA A 260 -9.48 5.25 6.35
C ALA A 260 -8.73 5.77 7.58
N LEU A 261 -8.95 5.19 8.76
CA LEU A 261 -8.20 5.53 9.99
C LEU A 261 -6.70 5.28 9.83
N LEU A 262 -6.31 4.12 9.29
CA LEU A 262 -4.92 3.80 8.98
C LEU A 262 -4.32 4.84 8.02
N THR A 263 -5.02 5.11 6.93
CA THR A 263 -4.58 6.04 5.89
C THR A 263 -4.41 7.46 6.44
N SER A 264 -5.40 7.96 7.19
CA SER A 264 -5.34 9.25 7.86
C SER A 264 -4.20 9.32 8.88
N ALA A 265 -4.00 8.27 9.68
CA ALA A 265 -2.90 8.24 10.65
C ALA A 265 -1.52 8.35 9.97
N ILE A 266 -1.32 7.66 8.85
CA ILE A 266 -0.10 7.75 8.04
C ILE A 266 0.07 9.14 7.41
N MET A 267 -0.99 9.65 6.76
CA MET A 267 -0.97 10.95 6.08
C MET A 267 -0.68 12.11 7.03
N HIS A 268 -1.23 12.06 8.25
CA HIS A 268 -1.10 13.13 9.23
C HIS A 268 0.05 12.89 10.23
N GLY A 269 0.66 11.70 10.23
CA GLY A 269 1.75 11.32 11.12
C GLY A 269 1.35 11.35 12.60
N ARG A 270 0.08 11.08 12.92
CA ARG A 270 -0.46 11.12 14.29
C ARG A 270 -1.68 10.23 14.45
N ALA A 271 -1.97 9.86 15.69
CA ALA A 271 -3.23 9.22 16.05
C ALA A 271 -4.41 10.12 15.69
N ILE A 272 -5.47 9.49 15.17
CA ILE A 272 -6.76 10.13 14.90
C ILE A 272 -7.68 9.80 16.07
N HIS A 273 -7.87 10.78 16.96
CA HIS A 273 -8.81 10.69 18.08
C HIS A 273 -10.03 11.51 17.73
N THR A 274 -11.17 10.85 17.54
CA THR A 274 -12.37 11.51 17.01
C THR A 274 -13.66 10.82 17.44
N PRO A 275 -14.76 11.56 17.66
CA PRO A 275 -16.08 10.97 17.80
C PRO A 275 -16.65 10.48 16.45
N GLU A 276 -16.08 10.94 15.32
CA GLU A 276 -16.50 10.57 13.96
C GLU A 276 -16.43 9.06 13.73
N ARG A 277 -17.55 8.47 13.33
CA ARG A 277 -17.69 7.04 13.09
C ARG A 277 -18.85 6.76 12.13
N PRO A 278 -18.87 5.60 11.46
CA PRO A 278 -20.00 5.16 10.64
C PRO A 278 -21.32 5.20 11.42
N PHE A 279 -22.43 5.45 10.72
CA PHE A 279 -23.74 5.49 11.35
C PHE A 279 -24.06 4.14 12.02
N GLY A 280 -24.55 4.19 13.26
CA GLY A 280 -24.84 2.97 14.04
C GLY A 280 -23.61 2.25 14.60
N MET A 281 -22.38 2.68 14.31
CA MET A 281 -21.19 2.12 14.96
C MET A 281 -21.14 2.50 16.44
N ARG A 282 -20.87 1.51 17.29
CA ARG A 282 -20.66 1.73 18.72
C ARG A 282 -19.39 2.55 18.96
N GLU A 283 -19.43 3.38 20.00
CA GLU A 283 -18.30 4.23 20.36
C GLU A 283 -17.05 3.42 20.76
N ASP A 284 -17.22 2.35 21.54
CA ASP A 284 -16.11 1.51 21.99
C ASP A 284 -15.48 0.71 20.84
N THR A 285 -16.28 0.30 19.84
CA THR A 285 -15.78 -0.25 18.58
C THR A 285 -14.92 0.79 17.84
N ALA A 286 -15.44 2.01 17.65
CA ALA A 286 -14.72 3.07 16.94
C ALA A 286 -13.40 3.44 17.62
N GLN A 287 -13.41 3.61 18.95
CA GLN A 287 -12.20 3.89 19.74
C GLN A 287 -11.17 2.77 19.62
N ARG A 288 -11.61 1.50 19.66
CA ARG A 288 -10.70 0.36 19.50
C ARG A 288 -10.12 0.28 18.09
N LEU A 289 -10.89 0.59 17.05
CA LEU A 289 -10.39 0.67 15.67
C LEU A 289 -9.36 1.79 15.50
N GLN A 290 -9.61 2.98 16.07
CA GLN A 290 -8.65 4.10 16.09
C GLN A 290 -7.33 3.67 16.75
N GLN A 291 -7.42 2.97 17.88
CA GLN A 291 -6.24 2.45 18.58
C GLN A 291 -5.48 1.40 17.76
N ILE A 292 -6.18 0.44 17.15
CA ILE A 292 -5.53 -0.60 16.33
C ILE A 292 -4.84 0.03 15.13
N ALA A 293 -5.49 0.97 14.43
CA ALA A 293 -4.90 1.68 13.31
C ALA A 293 -3.64 2.44 13.74
N TRP A 294 -3.69 3.19 14.86
CA TRP A 294 -2.52 3.91 15.37
C TRP A 294 -1.38 2.98 15.79
N ASN A 295 -1.67 1.93 16.56
CA ASN A 295 -0.66 0.95 16.98
C ASN A 295 0.01 0.30 15.76
N PHE A 296 -0.77 -0.05 14.74
CA PHE A 296 -0.22 -0.57 13.50
C PHE A 296 0.73 0.45 12.86
N THR A 297 0.35 1.74 12.79
CA THR A 297 1.23 2.79 12.25
C THR A 297 2.52 3.01 13.04
N THR A 298 2.49 2.90 14.37
CA THR A 298 3.70 3.06 15.20
C THR A 298 4.62 1.86 15.08
N ASP A 299 4.06 0.67 14.89
CA ASP A 299 4.82 -0.57 14.73
C ASP A 299 5.37 -0.73 13.30
N LEU A 300 4.94 0.11 12.36
CA LEU A 300 5.48 0.13 10.99
C LEU A 300 7.01 0.18 11.01
N GLY A 301 7.63 1.00 11.86
CA GLY A 301 9.10 1.07 11.92
C GLY A 301 9.78 -0.29 12.21
N GLY A 302 9.12 -1.17 12.96
CA GLY A 302 9.59 -2.54 13.21
C GLY A 302 9.29 -3.51 12.06
N LEU A 303 8.15 -3.34 11.38
CA LEU A 303 7.74 -4.09 10.19
C LEU A 303 8.48 -3.63 8.91
N TYR A 304 9.02 -2.41 8.90
CA TYR A 304 9.64 -1.72 7.78
C TYR A 304 11.17 -1.72 7.87
N ARG A 305 11.80 -2.89 7.98
CA ARG A 305 13.25 -2.97 7.73
C ARG A 305 13.51 -2.65 6.25
N PRO A 306 14.29 -1.60 5.92
CA PRO A 306 14.64 -1.33 4.53
C PRO A 306 15.33 -2.55 3.93
N MET A 307 14.83 -3.02 2.79
CA MET A 307 15.50 -4.04 2.00
C MET A 307 16.32 -3.35 0.91
N SER A 308 17.54 -3.84 0.68
CA SER A 308 18.26 -3.49 -0.55
C SER A 308 17.53 -4.07 -1.76
N SER A 309 17.83 -3.56 -2.96
CA SER A 309 17.29 -4.11 -4.21
C SER A 309 17.53 -5.62 -4.34
N ASP A 310 18.73 -6.09 -3.97
CA ASP A 310 19.07 -7.51 -3.98
C ASP A 310 18.25 -8.32 -2.96
N ALA A 311 18.02 -7.78 -1.76
CA ALA A 311 17.18 -8.43 -0.75
C ALA A 311 15.71 -8.49 -1.19
N CYS A 312 15.20 -7.44 -1.83
CA CYS A 312 13.87 -7.42 -2.46
C CYS A 312 13.74 -8.51 -3.53
N LEU A 313 14.72 -8.64 -4.41
CA LEU A 313 14.73 -9.65 -5.47
C LEU A 313 14.81 -11.08 -4.91
N ALA A 314 15.66 -11.31 -3.90
CA ALA A 314 15.76 -12.60 -3.23
C ALA A 314 14.44 -12.98 -2.57
N TYR A 315 13.87 -12.10 -1.74
CA TYR A 315 12.57 -12.34 -1.08
C TYR A 315 11.44 -12.58 -2.10
N LEU A 316 11.41 -11.80 -3.18
CA LEU A 316 10.43 -11.97 -4.25
C LEU A 316 10.54 -13.35 -4.91
N SER A 317 11.76 -13.77 -5.27
CA SER A 317 11.99 -15.01 -6.02
C SER A 317 11.82 -16.26 -5.15
N ASP A 318 12.39 -16.24 -3.94
CA ASP A 318 12.57 -17.43 -3.13
C ASP A 318 11.42 -17.63 -2.12
N ASP A 319 10.78 -16.55 -1.65
CA ASP A 319 9.70 -16.60 -0.65
C ASP A 319 8.33 -16.24 -1.23
N PHE A 320 8.18 -15.01 -1.76
CA PHE A 320 6.86 -14.48 -2.09
C PHE A 320 6.25 -15.08 -3.36
N ALA A 321 7.01 -15.24 -4.45
CA ALA A 321 6.46 -15.84 -5.67
C ALA A 321 5.88 -17.25 -5.44
N PRO A 322 6.56 -18.16 -4.71
CA PRO A 322 5.95 -19.43 -4.29
C PRO A 322 4.67 -19.26 -3.46
N ALA A 323 4.68 -18.37 -2.45
CA ALA A 323 3.51 -18.12 -1.60
C ALA A 323 2.32 -17.57 -2.39
N TYR A 324 2.56 -16.61 -3.28
CA TYR A 324 1.58 -16.05 -4.20
C TYR A 324 0.96 -17.12 -5.09
N LEU A 325 1.79 -17.95 -5.74
CA LEU A 325 1.29 -18.97 -6.64
C LEU A 325 0.50 -20.05 -5.89
N ALA A 326 0.91 -20.42 -4.68
CA ALA A 326 0.15 -21.33 -3.82
C ALA A 326 -1.22 -20.74 -3.47
N TYR A 327 -1.27 -19.49 -3.03
CA TYR A 327 -2.53 -18.81 -2.68
C TYR A 327 -3.47 -18.68 -3.89
N GLN A 328 -2.95 -18.24 -5.04
CA GLN A 328 -3.71 -18.12 -6.28
C GLN A 328 -4.27 -19.45 -6.76
N ARG A 329 -3.51 -20.55 -6.65
CA ARG A 329 -4.00 -21.89 -6.97
C ARG A 329 -5.19 -22.24 -6.10
N ASP A 330 -5.07 -22.04 -4.79
CA ASP A 330 -6.11 -22.43 -3.84
C ASP A 330 -7.38 -21.59 -4.03
N LEU A 331 -7.22 -20.28 -4.27
CA LEU A 331 -8.32 -19.38 -4.64
C LEU A 331 -9.02 -19.81 -5.93
N GLN A 332 -8.26 -20.04 -7.01
CA GLN A 332 -8.83 -20.41 -8.30
C GLN A 332 -9.46 -21.79 -8.27
N TRP A 333 -8.85 -22.75 -7.58
CA TRP A 333 -9.37 -24.11 -7.43
C TRP A 333 -10.71 -24.11 -6.70
N ARG A 334 -10.85 -23.31 -5.64
CA ARG A 334 -12.12 -23.14 -4.91
C ARG A 334 -13.21 -22.52 -5.77
N ARG A 335 -12.86 -21.56 -6.63
CA ARG A 335 -13.83 -20.88 -7.50
C ARG A 335 -14.23 -21.71 -8.72
N ASN A 336 -13.28 -22.37 -9.37
CA ASN A 336 -13.49 -23.10 -10.62
C ASN A 336 -12.56 -24.33 -10.70
N PRO A 337 -12.87 -25.48 -10.10
CA PRO A 337 -11.95 -26.63 -10.11
C PRO A 337 -11.70 -27.13 -11.54
N GLY A 338 -10.42 -27.30 -11.93
CA GLY A 338 -10.08 -27.73 -13.29
C GLY A 338 -8.59 -27.96 -13.53
N ALA A 339 -8.29 -28.88 -14.47
CA ALA A 339 -6.91 -29.26 -14.83
C ALA A 339 -6.11 -28.09 -15.47
N ASN A 340 -6.80 -27.16 -16.13
CA ASN A 340 -6.22 -25.96 -16.73
C ASN A 340 -5.56 -25.02 -15.69
N ILE A 341 -6.13 -24.90 -14.49
CA ILE A 341 -5.54 -24.12 -13.39
C ILE A 341 -4.22 -24.74 -12.96
N TRP A 342 -4.20 -26.07 -12.81
CA TRP A 342 -2.99 -26.79 -12.42
C TRP A 342 -1.88 -26.64 -13.47
N LEU A 343 -2.20 -26.79 -14.75
CA LEU A 343 -1.25 -26.55 -15.85
C LEU A 343 -0.72 -25.11 -15.87
N ARG A 344 -1.60 -24.11 -15.71
CA ARG A 344 -1.19 -22.69 -15.61
C ARG A 344 -0.27 -22.48 -14.42
N TRP A 345 -0.61 -23.04 -13.26
CA TRP A 345 0.18 -22.93 -12.05
C TRP A 345 1.57 -23.57 -12.21
N VAL A 346 1.67 -24.78 -12.75
CA VAL A 346 2.97 -25.43 -13.01
C VAL A 346 3.82 -24.57 -13.93
N ARG A 347 3.24 -24.04 -15.02
CA ARG A 347 3.95 -23.16 -15.95
C ARG A 347 4.51 -21.91 -15.25
N LEU A 348 3.69 -21.23 -14.43
CA LEU A 348 4.11 -20.02 -13.71
C LEU A 348 5.14 -20.33 -12.63
N ARG A 349 4.98 -21.43 -11.89
CA ARG A 349 5.92 -21.89 -10.87
C ARG A 349 7.31 -22.18 -11.44
N LEU A 350 7.38 -22.66 -12.67
CA LEU A 350 8.65 -22.90 -13.36
C LEU A 350 9.25 -21.62 -13.96
N SER A 351 8.42 -20.68 -14.45
CA SER A 351 8.91 -19.50 -15.16
C SER A 351 9.25 -18.31 -14.26
N TRP A 352 8.50 -18.07 -13.19
CA TRP A 352 8.65 -16.87 -12.36
C TRP A 352 9.94 -16.80 -11.54
N PRO A 353 10.44 -17.89 -10.92
CA PRO A 353 11.75 -17.85 -10.26
C PRO A 353 12.86 -17.46 -11.24
N GLY A 354 12.80 -17.98 -12.47
CA GLY A 354 13.72 -17.60 -13.55
C GLY A 354 13.59 -16.13 -13.94
N LEU A 355 12.36 -15.62 -14.09
CA LEU A 355 12.09 -14.21 -14.41
C LEU A 355 12.70 -13.26 -13.37
N PHE A 356 12.45 -13.49 -12.09
CA PHE A 356 12.89 -12.60 -11.01
C PHE A 356 14.38 -12.72 -10.66
N ARG A 357 15.08 -13.75 -11.16
CA ARG A 357 16.54 -13.89 -11.05
C ARG A 357 17.32 -13.25 -12.20
N ARG A 358 16.63 -12.81 -13.27
CA ARG A 358 17.29 -12.13 -14.39
C ARG A 358 17.81 -10.76 -13.96
N ARG A 359 18.98 -10.42 -14.51
CA ARG A 359 19.66 -9.12 -14.36
C ARG A 359 19.60 -8.37 -15.68
N ASP A 360 18.40 -8.23 -16.21
CA ASP A 360 18.11 -7.55 -17.47
C ASP A 360 16.71 -6.91 -17.41
N ALA A 361 16.40 -6.10 -18.43
CA ALA A 361 15.15 -5.34 -18.55
C ALA A 361 13.86 -6.19 -18.50
N SER A 362 13.95 -7.51 -18.68
CA SER A 362 12.77 -8.38 -18.61
C SER A 362 12.29 -8.61 -17.17
N ASN A 363 13.13 -8.35 -16.16
CA ASN A 363 12.74 -8.37 -14.76
C ASN A 363 12.28 -6.97 -14.32
N PRO A 364 10.98 -6.78 -13.96
CA PRO A 364 10.45 -5.48 -13.58
C PRO A 364 11.17 -4.82 -12.40
N PHE A 365 11.84 -5.60 -11.55
CA PHE A 365 12.57 -5.12 -10.37
C PHE A 365 14.06 -4.91 -10.62
N HIS A 366 14.58 -5.20 -11.81
CA HIS A 366 15.99 -4.98 -12.11
C HIS A 366 16.31 -3.48 -12.17
N THR A 367 17.41 -3.06 -11.55
CA THR A 367 17.74 -1.65 -11.25
C THR A 367 18.79 -1.03 -12.17
N ASP A 368 19.50 -1.81 -12.98
CA ASP A 368 20.62 -1.29 -13.78
C ASP A 368 20.13 -0.50 -15.02
N GLU A 369 18.85 -0.60 -15.34
CA GLU A 369 18.19 0.24 -16.34
C GLU A 369 17.16 1.15 -15.65
N PRO A 370 17.28 2.49 -15.82
CA PRO A 370 16.29 3.41 -15.28
C PRO A 370 14.94 3.23 -15.99
N VAL A 371 13.85 3.31 -15.22
CA VAL A 371 12.51 3.40 -15.81
C VAL A 371 12.40 4.74 -16.55
N VAL A 372 12.41 4.67 -17.88
CA VAL A 372 12.22 5.83 -18.74
C VAL A 372 10.77 6.31 -18.63
N PRO A 373 10.53 7.63 -18.46
CA PRO A 373 9.18 8.20 -18.57
C PRO A 373 8.52 7.75 -19.88
N ILE A 374 7.25 7.38 -19.81
CA ILE A 374 6.57 6.75 -20.95
C ILE A 374 6.04 7.79 -21.95
N LEU A 375 6.09 9.08 -21.59
CA LEU A 375 5.70 10.22 -22.43
C LEU A 375 6.67 11.39 -22.30
#